data_AF-A0A7C1YUX1-F1
#
_entry.id   AF-A0A7C1YUX1-F1
#
_cell.length_a   1.000
_cell.length_b   1.000
_cell.length_c   1.000
_cell.angle_alpha   90.00
_cell.angle_beta   90.00
_cell.angle_gamma   90.00
#
_symmetry.space_group_name_H-M   'P 1'
#
loop_
_entity.id
_entity.type
_entity.pdbx_description
1 polymer ?
#
loop_
_entity_poly.entity_id
_entity_poly.type
_entity_poly.pdbx_seq_one_letter_code
_entity_poly.pdbx_strand_id
1 'polypeptide(L)'
;MFRRRPLRPPPPGASRRRVAPAVRQALIRAHRALERGDADQAARIFHRLAKGFARRRMVLRAAGMLLEAAHAEALGGKARQAVENADRALRPFTHTPVPERVAATAERLVTVLRRGGHEEEAVEVERMLEDALQQAGTTRREVATRFAAARARQRGQLPAKCGSCGGPLLPNEVEWHGPDSAECPYCGSVIKVE
;
A
#
# COMPACT_ATOMS: atom_id res chain seq x y z
N MET A 1 10.59 -37.67 -26.17
CA MET A 1 10.89 -36.32 -26.70
C MET A 1 9.96 -35.30 -26.04
N PHE A 2 10.41 -34.60 -24.99
CA PHE A 2 9.58 -33.57 -24.34
C PHE A 2 9.70 -32.26 -25.10
N ARG A 3 8.62 -31.85 -25.79
CA ARG A 3 8.53 -30.54 -26.44
C ARG A 3 8.50 -29.47 -25.35
N ARG A 4 9.62 -28.76 -25.17
CA ARG A 4 9.67 -27.57 -24.31
C ARG A 4 8.66 -26.56 -24.84
N ARG A 5 7.61 -26.29 -24.07
CA ARG A 5 6.66 -25.20 -24.34
C ARG A 5 7.46 -23.90 -24.45
N PRO A 6 7.27 -23.09 -25.51
CA PRO A 6 7.93 -21.80 -25.61
C PRO A 6 7.49 -20.94 -24.42
N LEU A 7 8.47 -20.42 -23.68
CA LEU A 7 8.24 -19.47 -22.60
C LEU A 7 7.52 -18.25 -23.20
N ARG A 8 6.26 -18.06 -22.82
CA ARG A 8 5.50 -16.86 -23.16
C ARG A 8 6.31 -15.66 -22.65
N PRO A 9 6.62 -14.65 -23.47
CA PRO A 9 7.33 -13.47 -22.99
C PRO A 9 6.50 -12.84 -21.85
N PRO A 10 7.13 -12.41 -20.75
CA PRO A 10 6.41 -11.73 -19.69
C PRO A 10 5.73 -10.48 -20.27
N PRO A 11 4.51 -10.13 -19.82
CA PRO A 11 3.85 -8.93 -20.30
C PRO A 11 4.76 -7.71 -20.08
N PRO A 12 4.81 -6.76 -21.03
CA PRO A 12 5.65 -5.57 -20.91
C PRO A 12 5.32 -4.85 -19.59
N GLY A 13 6.29 -4.78 -18.68
CA GLY A 13 6.15 -4.13 -17.37
C GLY A 13 6.33 -5.05 -16.14
N ALA A 14 6.28 -6.38 -16.30
CA ALA A 14 6.27 -7.30 -15.15
C ALA A 14 7.63 -7.50 -14.44
N SER A 15 8.77 -7.20 -15.09
CA SER A 15 10.10 -7.46 -14.51
C SER A 15 10.68 -6.31 -13.68
N ARG A 16 10.23 -5.06 -13.90
CA ARG A 16 10.76 -3.87 -13.20
C ARG A 16 10.09 -3.59 -11.84
N ARG A 17 9.09 -4.38 -11.46
CA ARG A 17 8.25 -4.11 -10.28
C ARG A 17 8.58 -4.95 -9.06
N ARG A 18 9.34 -6.05 -9.15
CA ARG A 18 9.69 -6.80 -7.94
C ARG A 18 10.78 -6.11 -7.13
N VAL A 19 10.58 -6.03 -5.82
CA VAL A 19 11.61 -5.53 -4.90
C VAL A 19 12.79 -6.50 -4.81
N ALA A 20 13.98 -5.96 -4.50
CA ALA A 20 15.16 -6.78 -4.26
C ALA A 20 14.94 -7.77 -3.10
N PRO A 21 15.62 -8.94 -3.09
CA PRO A 21 15.45 -9.95 -2.05
C PRO A 21 15.61 -9.44 -0.61
N ALA A 22 16.59 -8.56 -0.36
CA ALA A 22 16.79 -7.96 0.96
C ALA A 22 15.60 -7.10 1.42
N VAL A 23 14.98 -6.36 0.49
CA VAL A 23 13.78 -5.56 0.76
C VAL A 23 12.58 -6.47 1.02
N ARG A 24 12.42 -7.54 0.24
CA ARG A 24 11.38 -8.55 0.48
C ARG A 24 11.51 -9.18 1.87
N GLN A 25 12.73 -9.53 2.29
CA GLN A 25 12.96 -10.08 3.62
C GLN A 25 12.66 -9.07 4.74
N ALA A 26 12.93 -7.78 4.52
CA ALA A 26 12.53 -6.74 5.44
C ALA A 26 11.00 -6.63 5.56
N LEU A 27 10.27 -6.69 4.43
CA LEU A 27 8.80 -6.70 4.43
C LEU A 27 8.24 -7.91 5.19
N ILE A 28 8.78 -9.11 4.98
CA ILE A 28 8.39 -10.32 5.72
C ILE A 28 8.54 -10.09 7.23
N ARG A 29 9.67 -9.53 7.66
CA ARG A 29 9.91 -9.23 9.08
C ARG A 29 8.93 -8.18 9.61
N ALA A 30 8.63 -7.13 8.85
CA ALA A 30 7.71 -6.08 9.24
C ALA A 30 6.28 -6.62 9.43
N HIS A 31 5.76 -7.38 8.45
CA HIS A 31 4.42 -7.96 8.57
C HIS A 31 4.33 -9.01 9.69
N ARG A 32 5.36 -9.83 9.88
CA ARG A 32 5.42 -10.74 11.04
C ARG A 32 5.49 -10.00 12.39
N ALA A 33 6.12 -8.82 12.43
CA ALA A 33 6.14 -8.01 13.64
C ALA A 33 4.73 -7.49 13.97
N LEU A 34 3.99 -7.00 12.96
CA LEU A 34 2.57 -6.63 13.12
C LEU A 34 1.71 -7.80 13.60
N GLU A 35 1.89 -9.00 13.02
CA GLU A 35 1.15 -10.20 13.46
C GLU A 35 1.39 -10.57 14.92
N ARG A 36 2.57 -10.25 15.46
CA ARG A 36 2.91 -10.46 16.88
C ARG A 36 2.53 -9.29 17.78
N GLY A 37 1.96 -8.21 17.24
CA GLY A 37 1.67 -6.98 17.97
C GLY A 37 2.89 -6.08 18.23
N ASP A 38 4.06 -6.39 17.65
CA ASP A 38 5.26 -5.53 17.75
C ASP A 38 5.19 -4.40 16.71
N ALA A 39 4.26 -3.47 16.97
CA ALA A 39 4.01 -2.27 16.19
C ALA A 39 5.28 -1.43 15.98
N ASP A 40 6.09 -1.30 17.03
CA ASP A 40 7.30 -0.49 17.04
C ASP A 40 8.39 -1.04 16.11
N GLN A 41 8.62 -2.35 16.16
CA GLN A 41 9.54 -2.99 15.23
C GLN A 41 9.06 -2.86 13.79
N ALA A 42 7.76 -3.06 13.54
CA ALA A 42 7.19 -2.92 12.20
C ALA A 42 7.38 -1.50 11.65
N ALA A 43 6.99 -0.47 12.40
CA ALA A 43 7.13 0.93 12.03
C ALA A 43 8.58 1.27 11.68
N ARG A 44 9.56 0.88 12.51
CA ARG A 44 11.00 1.11 12.25
C ARG A 44 11.47 0.48 10.95
N ILE A 45 10.98 -0.71 10.60
CA ILE A 45 11.35 -1.38 9.35
C ILE A 45 10.74 -0.63 8.15
N PHE A 46 9.45 -0.29 8.21
CA PHE A 46 8.79 0.45 7.15
C PHE A 46 9.43 1.82 6.91
N HIS A 47 9.80 2.55 7.97
CA HIS A 47 10.56 3.80 7.86
C HIS A 47 11.87 3.64 7.10
N ARG A 48 12.63 2.59 7.43
CA ARG A 48 13.90 2.31 6.75
C ARG A 48 13.69 2.01 5.27
N LEU A 49 12.63 1.26 4.94
CA LEU A 49 12.24 0.96 3.57
C LEU A 49 11.81 2.23 2.82
N ALA A 50 10.97 3.07 3.43
CA ALA A 50 10.54 4.35 2.87
C ALA A 50 11.74 5.24 2.52
N LYS A 51 12.68 5.39 3.46
CA LYS A 51 13.94 6.15 3.23
C LYS A 51 14.75 5.56 2.09
N GLY A 52 14.84 4.23 2.00
CA GLY A 52 15.51 3.52 0.91
C GLY A 52 14.87 3.78 -0.46
N PHE A 53 13.53 3.75 -0.54
CA PHE A 53 12.80 4.05 -1.77
C PHE A 53 12.90 5.52 -2.16
N ALA A 54 12.81 6.45 -1.21
CA ALA A 54 12.95 7.88 -1.44
C ALA A 54 14.33 8.22 -2.03
N ARG A 55 15.41 7.64 -1.49
CA ARG A 55 16.78 7.80 -2.04
C ARG A 55 16.92 7.34 -3.50
N ARG A 56 16.08 6.40 -3.94
CA ARG A 56 16.03 5.88 -5.31
C ARG A 56 14.97 6.57 -6.17
N ARG A 57 14.38 7.67 -5.69
CA ARG A 57 13.30 8.43 -6.34
C ARG A 57 12.05 7.59 -6.64
N MET A 58 11.80 6.55 -5.86
CA MET A 58 10.62 5.69 -5.99
C MET A 58 9.46 6.23 -5.13
N VAL A 59 8.91 7.39 -5.53
CA VAL A 59 7.96 8.18 -4.73
C VAL A 59 6.76 7.36 -4.24
N LEU A 60 6.05 6.68 -5.15
CA LEU A 60 4.88 5.86 -4.81
C LEU A 60 5.18 4.77 -3.77
N ARG A 61 6.37 4.15 -3.84
CA ARG A 61 6.76 3.14 -2.84
C ARG A 61 7.15 3.76 -1.52
N ALA A 62 7.84 4.90 -1.55
CA ALA A 62 8.20 5.61 -0.34
C ALA A 62 6.95 6.03 0.44
N ALA A 63 5.96 6.61 -0.25
CA ALA A 63 4.67 6.98 0.33
C ALA A 63 3.91 5.78 0.89
N GLY A 64 3.81 4.68 0.13
CA GLY A 64 3.17 3.45 0.62
C GLY A 64 3.84 2.89 1.88
N MET A 65 5.17 2.90 1.96
CA MET A 65 5.89 2.46 3.17
C MET A 65 5.70 3.43 4.35
N LEU A 66 5.57 4.74 4.11
CA LEU A 66 5.26 5.70 5.19
C LEU A 66 3.86 5.48 5.75
N LEU A 67 2.87 5.20 4.90
CA LEU A 67 1.50 4.89 5.37
C LEU A 67 1.45 3.56 6.14
N GLU A 68 2.24 2.56 5.77
CA GLU A 68 2.37 1.33 6.57
C GLU A 68 3.08 1.56 7.91
N ALA A 69 4.08 2.46 7.94
CA ALA A 69 4.68 2.87 9.21
C ALA A 69 3.68 3.59 10.10
N ALA A 70 2.89 4.51 9.53
CA ALA A 70 1.82 5.21 10.23
C ALA A 70 0.76 4.24 10.76
N HIS A 71 0.36 3.26 9.96
CA HIS A 71 -0.57 2.22 10.38
C HIS A 71 -0.03 1.40 11.55
N ALA A 72 1.26 1.02 11.51
CA ALA A 72 1.91 0.33 12.62
C ALA A 72 1.95 1.21 13.88
N GLU A 73 2.30 2.49 13.75
CA GLU A 73 2.33 3.45 14.86
C GLU A 73 0.95 3.66 15.48
N ALA A 74 -0.09 3.78 14.67
CA ALA A 74 -1.47 3.90 15.12
C ALA A 74 -1.91 2.64 15.91
N LEU A 75 -1.58 1.44 15.44
CA LEU A 75 -1.81 0.19 16.18
C LEU A 75 -1.04 0.15 17.51
N GLY A 76 0.12 0.80 17.58
CA GLY A 76 0.92 0.94 18.79
C GLY A 76 0.54 2.13 19.69
N GLY A 77 -0.57 2.83 19.42
CA GLY A 77 -1.04 3.98 20.20
C GLY A 77 -0.23 5.27 19.98
N LYS A 78 0.63 5.32 18.96
CA LYS A 78 1.47 6.49 18.63
C LYS A 78 0.80 7.35 17.56
N ALA A 79 -0.44 7.75 17.84
CA ALA A 79 -1.30 8.44 16.88
C ALA A 79 -0.62 9.68 16.26
N ARG A 80 0.06 10.51 17.06
CA ARG A 80 0.71 11.70 16.50
C ARG A 80 1.82 11.39 15.49
N GLN A 81 2.63 10.35 15.74
CA GLN A 81 3.65 9.90 14.79
C GLN A 81 3.01 9.38 13.51
N ALA A 82 1.86 8.70 13.62
CA ALA A 82 1.12 8.22 12.47
C ALA A 82 0.65 9.37 11.56
N VAL A 83 0.17 10.48 12.16
CA VAL A 83 -0.23 11.68 11.41
C VAL A 83 0.96 12.32 10.69
N GLU A 84 2.10 12.48 11.37
CA GLU A 84 3.32 13.04 10.76
C GLU A 84 3.77 12.20 9.56
N ASN A 85 3.62 10.88 9.63
CA ASN A 85 3.99 9.99 8.54
C ASN A 85 2.96 9.97 7.41
N ALA A 86 1.68 10.18 7.70
CA ALA A 86 0.65 10.41 6.70
C ALA A 86 0.92 11.70 5.91
N ASP A 87 1.24 12.83 6.58
CA ASP A 87 1.61 14.08 5.91
C ASP A 87 2.78 13.87 4.94
N ARG A 88 3.85 13.23 5.43
CA ARG A 88 5.04 12.93 4.61
C ARG A 88 4.73 12.01 3.43
N ALA A 89 3.75 11.11 3.56
CA ALA A 89 3.35 10.21 2.49
C ALA A 89 2.48 10.90 1.42
N LEU A 90 1.62 11.84 1.83
CA LEU A 90 0.65 12.49 0.95
C LEU A 90 1.22 13.74 0.26
N ARG A 91 2.14 14.45 0.91
CA ARG A 91 2.78 15.67 0.39
C ARG A 91 3.30 15.59 -1.05
N PRO A 92 3.90 14.47 -1.53
CA PRO A 92 4.33 14.38 -2.94
C PRO A 92 3.20 14.44 -3.97
N PHE A 93 1.95 14.22 -3.56
CA PHE A 93 0.79 14.12 -4.43
C PHE A 93 -0.12 15.35 -4.39
N THR A 94 0.35 16.49 -3.87
CA THR A 94 -0.41 17.73 -3.88
C THR A 94 -0.73 18.23 -5.29
N HIS A 95 0.19 18.08 -6.24
CA HIS A 95 0.01 18.55 -7.63
C HIS A 95 0.04 17.42 -8.66
N THR A 96 -0.04 16.17 -8.20
CA THR A 96 -0.06 15.00 -9.08
C THR A 96 -1.19 14.08 -8.63
N PRO A 97 -1.81 13.31 -9.55
CA PRO A 97 -2.88 12.39 -9.18
C PRO A 97 -2.46 11.49 -8.00
N VAL A 98 -3.21 11.56 -6.89
CA VAL A 98 -3.02 10.66 -5.76
C VAL A 98 -3.32 9.24 -6.23
N PRO A 99 -2.35 8.31 -6.18
CA PRO A 99 -2.59 6.96 -6.64
C PRO A 99 -3.65 6.29 -5.79
N GLU A 100 -4.55 5.53 -6.41
CA GLU A 100 -5.70 4.90 -5.75
C GLU A 100 -5.27 4.14 -4.49
N ARG A 101 -4.23 3.32 -4.59
CA ARG A 101 -3.64 2.58 -3.46
C ARG A 101 -3.22 3.47 -2.28
N VAL A 102 -2.70 4.67 -2.53
CA VAL A 102 -2.26 5.60 -1.48
C VAL A 102 -3.48 6.14 -0.73
N ALA A 103 -4.53 6.52 -1.46
CA ALA A 103 -5.79 6.93 -0.86
C ALA A 103 -6.39 5.79 -0.02
N ALA A 104 -6.48 4.57 -0.57
CA ALA A 104 -7.02 3.41 0.16
C ALA A 104 -6.25 3.07 1.44
N THR A 105 -4.91 3.17 1.43
CA THR A 105 -4.13 2.93 2.66
C THR A 105 -4.30 4.06 3.68
N ALA A 106 -4.43 5.32 3.25
CA ALA A 106 -4.75 6.43 4.14
C ALA A 106 -6.14 6.27 4.80
N GLU A 107 -7.14 5.81 4.05
CA GLU A 107 -8.47 5.47 4.57
C GLU A 107 -8.43 4.35 5.63
N ARG A 108 -7.60 3.34 5.39
CA ARG A 108 -7.38 2.28 6.37
C ARG A 108 -6.71 2.82 7.64
N LEU A 109 -5.74 3.73 7.51
CA LEU A 109 -5.11 4.40 8.65
C LEU A 109 -6.14 5.18 9.49
N VAL A 110 -7.00 5.96 8.85
CA VAL A 110 -8.10 6.69 9.52
C VAL A 110 -8.97 5.72 10.32
N THR A 111 -9.36 4.59 9.72
CA THR A 111 -10.16 3.57 10.40
C THR A 111 -9.47 3.02 11.64
N VAL A 112 -8.15 2.81 11.58
CA VAL A 112 -7.37 2.33 12.73
C VAL A 112 -7.26 3.38 13.83
N LEU A 113 -7.01 4.64 13.48
CA LEU A 113 -6.95 5.74 14.45
C LEU A 113 -8.27 5.88 15.21
N ARG A 114 -9.41 5.89 14.50
CA ARG A 114 -10.75 5.94 15.11
C ARG A 114 -10.99 4.78 16.07
N ARG A 115 -10.66 3.55 15.66
CA ARG A 115 -10.81 2.36 16.53
C ARG A 115 -9.92 2.42 17.77
N GLY A 116 -8.79 3.13 17.69
CA GLY A 116 -7.91 3.40 18.82
C GLY A 116 -8.36 4.54 19.73
N GLY A 117 -9.47 5.23 19.41
CA GLY A 117 -9.94 6.40 20.16
C GLY A 117 -9.24 7.71 19.80
N HIS A 118 -8.45 7.72 18.73
CA HIS A 118 -7.68 8.87 18.25
C HIS A 118 -8.45 9.65 17.17
N GLU A 119 -9.61 10.21 17.56
CA GLU A 119 -10.52 10.85 16.59
C GLU A 119 -9.92 12.14 16.00
N GLU A 120 -9.22 12.93 16.80
CA GLU A 120 -8.58 14.17 16.33
C GLU A 120 -7.54 13.87 15.24
N GLU A 121 -6.67 12.89 15.48
CA GLU A 121 -5.67 12.44 14.51
C GLU A 121 -6.31 11.83 13.26
N ALA A 122 -7.41 11.08 13.41
CA ALA A 122 -8.14 10.53 12.29
C ALA A 122 -8.69 11.64 11.37
N VAL A 123 -9.32 12.67 11.96
CA VAL A 123 -9.83 13.84 11.24
C VAL A 123 -8.70 14.61 10.54
N GLU A 124 -7.52 14.73 11.18
CA GLU A 124 -6.38 15.39 10.57
C GLU A 124 -5.88 14.65 9.32
N VAL A 125 -5.78 13.31 9.38
CA VAL A 125 -5.41 12.49 8.21
C VAL A 125 -6.47 12.57 7.11
N GLU A 126 -7.76 12.56 7.45
CA GLU A 126 -8.83 12.73 6.47
C GLU A 126 -8.73 14.07 5.75
N ARG A 127 -8.48 15.17 6.48
CA ARG A 127 -8.29 16.49 5.89
C ARG A 127 -7.07 16.51 4.96
N MET A 128 -5.94 15.95 5.38
CA MET A 128 -4.73 15.86 4.55
C MET A 128 -4.99 15.11 3.24
N LEU A 129 -5.75 14.01 3.30
CA LEU A 129 -6.10 13.22 2.11
C LEU A 129 -7.05 14.02 1.19
N GLU A 130 -8.08 14.65 1.74
CA GLU A 130 -9.01 15.47 0.98
C GLU A 130 -8.30 16.65 0.29
N ASP A 131 -7.44 17.37 1.01
CA ASP A 131 -6.64 18.46 0.46
C ASP A 131 -5.74 17.97 -0.69
N ALA A 132 -5.05 16.84 -0.51
CA ALA A 132 -4.20 16.27 -1.55
C ALA A 132 -5.01 15.86 -2.80
N LEU A 133 -6.19 15.30 -2.63
CA LEU A 133 -7.08 14.93 -3.73
C LEU A 133 -7.59 16.16 -4.48
N GLN A 134 -8.06 17.18 -3.76
CA GLN A 134 -8.58 18.41 -4.35
C GLN A 134 -7.51 19.16 -5.13
N GLN A 135 -6.29 19.27 -4.59
CA GLN A 135 -5.18 19.92 -5.28
C GLN A 135 -4.71 19.13 -6.51
N ALA A 136 -4.91 17.81 -6.51
CA ALA A 136 -4.71 16.94 -7.67
C ALA A 136 -5.88 16.98 -8.68
N GLY A 137 -6.91 17.79 -8.45
CA GLY A 137 -8.07 17.94 -9.33
C GLY A 137 -9.02 16.76 -9.30
N THR A 138 -9.12 16.05 -8.18
CA THR A 138 -10.04 14.92 -8.01
C THR A 138 -10.72 14.95 -6.64
N THR A 139 -11.70 14.07 -6.42
CA THR A 139 -12.40 13.96 -5.13
C THR A 139 -12.37 12.54 -4.59
N ARG A 140 -12.59 12.40 -3.27
CA ARG A 140 -12.74 11.09 -2.62
C ARG A 140 -13.82 10.23 -3.28
N ARG A 141 -14.94 10.85 -3.70
CA ARG A 141 -16.04 10.18 -4.41
C ARG A 141 -15.62 9.62 -5.77
N GLU A 142 -14.83 10.37 -6.53
CA GLU A 142 -14.32 9.92 -7.83
C GLU A 142 -13.36 8.74 -7.68
N VAL A 143 -12.44 8.82 -6.72
CA VAL A 143 -11.52 7.72 -6.39
C VAL A 143 -12.31 6.47 -5.98
N ALA A 144 -13.30 6.60 -5.10
CA ALA A 144 -14.20 5.50 -4.71
C ALA A 144 -14.96 4.91 -5.91
N THR A 145 -15.39 5.75 -6.85
CA THR A 145 -16.10 5.31 -8.07
C THR A 145 -15.18 4.50 -8.98
N ARG A 146 -13.92 4.94 -9.17
CA ARG A 146 -12.91 4.20 -9.94
C ARG A 146 -12.64 2.84 -9.30
N PHE A 147 -12.55 2.79 -7.97
CA PHE A 147 -12.41 1.53 -7.23
C PHE A 147 -13.58 0.58 -7.42
N ALA A 148 -14.82 1.06 -7.29
CA ALA A 148 -16.01 0.26 -7.50
C ALA A 148 -16.05 -0.32 -8.93
N ALA A 149 -15.70 0.49 -9.93
CA ALA A 149 -15.63 0.06 -11.33
C ALA A 149 -14.52 -0.99 -11.56
N ALA A 150 -13.34 -0.81 -10.97
CA ALA A 150 -12.27 -1.82 -11.02
C ALA A 150 -12.71 -3.13 -10.34
N ARG A 151 -13.41 -3.04 -9.21
CA ARG A 151 -13.92 -4.20 -8.48
C ARG A 151 -14.98 -4.98 -9.25
N ALA A 152 -15.90 -4.28 -9.92
CA ALA A 152 -16.93 -4.91 -10.74
C ALA A 152 -16.36 -5.77 -11.89
N ARG A 153 -15.10 -5.55 -12.29
CA ARG A 153 -14.42 -6.29 -13.35
C ARG A 153 -13.65 -7.53 -12.85
N GLN A 154 -13.58 -7.75 -11.54
CA GLN A 154 -12.85 -8.85 -10.92
C GLN A 154 -13.62 -10.17 -11.04
N ARG A 155 -12.91 -11.29 -11.27
CA ARG A 155 -13.49 -12.64 -11.36
C ARG A 155 -12.82 -13.61 -10.38
N GLY A 156 -12.80 -13.25 -9.10
CA GLY A 156 -12.27 -14.11 -8.04
C GLY A 156 -11.95 -13.35 -6.76
N GLN A 157 -11.45 -14.08 -5.77
CA GLN A 157 -11.02 -13.50 -4.49
C GLN A 157 -9.50 -13.49 -4.39
N LEU A 158 -8.94 -12.44 -3.78
CA LEU A 158 -7.53 -12.46 -3.43
C LEU A 158 -7.33 -13.28 -2.16
N PRO A 159 -6.23 -14.06 -2.06
CA PRO A 159 -5.85 -14.63 -0.79
C PRO A 159 -5.62 -13.50 0.21
N ALA A 160 -5.94 -13.72 1.49
CA ALA A 160 -5.85 -12.68 2.51
C ALA A 160 -4.44 -12.06 2.65
N LYS A 161 -3.39 -12.82 2.31
CA LYS A 161 -1.99 -12.39 2.40
C LYS A 161 -1.20 -12.75 1.14
N CYS A 162 -0.21 -11.92 0.86
CA CYS A 162 0.77 -12.19 -0.19
C CYS A 162 1.70 -13.34 0.22
N GLY A 163 1.69 -14.46 -0.51
CA GLY A 163 2.60 -15.58 -0.27
C GLY A 163 4.10 -15.25 -0.41
N SER A 164 4.45 -14.10 -1.02
CA SER A 164 5.85 -13.68 -1.19
C SER A 164 6.39 -12.78 -0.09
N CYS A 165 5.56 -11.93 0.54
CA CYS A 165 6.03 -11.00 1.57
C CYS A 165 5.21 -11.01 2.86
N GLY A 166 4.09 -11.75 2.93
CA GLY A 166 3.19 -11.81 4.08
C GLY A 166 2.26 -10.61 4.25
N GLY A 167 2.35 -9.58 3.39
CA GLY A 167 1.53 -8.38 3.49
C GLY A 167 0.05 -8.66 3.17
N PRO A 168 -0.89 -7.95 3.83
CA PRO A 168 -2.33 -8.15 3.60
C PRO A 168 -2.72 -7.70 2.19
N LEU A 169 -3.51 -8.50 1.49
CA LEU A 169 -3.97 -8.15 0.14
C LEU A 169 -5.42 -7.68 0.21
N LEU A 170 -5.59 -6.35 0.15
CA LEU A 170 -6.90 -5.74 0.12
C LEU A 170 -7.29 -5.41 -1.33
N PRO A 171 -8.50 -5.76 -1.79
CA PRO A 171 -8.92 -5.53 -3.19
C PRO A 171 -8.82 -4.08 -3.67
N ASN A 172 -8.92 -3.11 -2.76
CA ASN A 172 -8.80 -1.67 -3.00
C ASN A 172 -7.37 -1.13 -2.81
N GLU A 173 -6.39 -1.94 -2.42
CA GLU A 173 -5.00 -1.49 -2.29
C GLU A 173 -4.06 -2.11 -3.34
N VAL A 174 -4.51 -3.16 -4.01
CA VAL A 174 -3.75 -3.82 -5.07
C VAL A 174 -3.98 -3.15 -6.43
N GLU A 175 -2.97 -3.23 -7.28
CA GLU A 175 -3.10 -2.87 -8.69
C GLU A 175 -3.59 -4.10 -9.48
N TRP A 176 -4.72 -4.00 -10.16
CA TRP A 176 -5.27 -5.11 -10.94
C TRP A 176 -4.69 -5.14 -12.36
N HIS A 177 -4.17 -6.29 -12.80
CA HIS A 177 -3.59 -6.49 -14.13
C HIS A 177 -4.50 -7.30 -15.08
N GLY A 178 -5.80 -7.34 -14.77
CA GLY A 178 -6.80 -8.12 -15.48
C GLY A 178 -7.85 -8.69 -14.53
N PRO A 179 -8.72 -9.59 -15.03
CA PRO A 179 -9.78 -10.18 -14.22
C PRO A 179 -9.29 -11.20 -13.18
N ASP A 180 -8.09 -11.78 -13.39
CA ASP A 180 -7.58 -12.94 -12.65
C ASP A 180 -6.23 -12.70 -11.96
N SER A 181 -5.68 -11.49 -12.03
CA SER A 181 -4.39 -11.18 -11.42
C SER A 181 -4.28 -9.76 -10.89
N ALA A 182 -3.57 -9.63 -9.77
CA ALA A 182 -3.29 -8.36 -9.12
C ALA A 182 -1.83 -8.30 -8.65
N GLU A 183 -1.28 -7.11 -8.51
CA GLU A 183 0.06 -6.87 -7.98
C GLU A 183 0.01 -6.49 -6.51
N CYS A 184 0.83 -7.18 -5.71
CA CYS A 184 1.02 -6.89 -4.30
C CYS A 184 1.61 -5.47 -4.11
N PRO A 185 0.97 -4.58 -3.33
CA PRO A 185 1.39 -3.18 -3.21
C PRO A 185 2.72 -3.00 -2.48
N TYR A 186 3.15 -4.02 -1.73
CA TYR A 186 4.38 -4.02 -0.94
C TYR A 186 5.59 -4.50 -1.74
N CYS A 187 5.54 -5.74 -2.24
CA CYS A 187 6.70 -6.39 -2.86
C CYS A 187 6.66 -6.44 -4.39
N GLY A 188 5.53 -6.08 -5.01
CA GLY A 188 5.33 -6.11 -6.46
C GLY A 188 5.21 -7.52 -7.05
N SER A 189 4.87 -8.53 -6.23
CA SER A 189 4.58 -9.87 -6.74
C SER A 189 3.20 -9.91 -7.37
N VAL A 190 3.09 -10.57 -8.53
CA VAL A 190 1.79 -10.85 -9.16
C VAL A 190 1.13 -12.02 -8.45
N ILE A 191 -0.10 -11.80 -8.01
CA ILE A 191 -0.95 -12.74 -7.28
C ILE A 191 -2.07 -13.15 -8.23
N LYS A 192 -2.36 -14.44 -8.28
CA LYS A 192 -3.54 -14.96 -8.96
C LYS A 192 -4.72 -14.95 -8.00
N VAL A 193 -5.90 -14.61 -8.50
CA VAL A 193 -7.14 -14.79 -7.74
C VAL A 193 -7.51 -16.27 -7.67
N GLU A 194 -8.23 -16.62 -6.61
CA GLU A 194 -8.87 -17.92 -6.40
C GLU A 194 -10.31 -17.93 -6.93
#